data_AF-A0ABD2JSB7-F1
#
_entry.id   AF-A0ABD2JSB7-F1
#
_cell.length_a   1.000
_cell.length_b   1.000
_cell.length_c   1.000
_cell.angle_alpha   90.00
_cell.angle_beta   90.00
_cell.angle_gamma   90.00
#
_symmetry.space_group_name_H-M   'P 1'
#
loop_
_entity.id
_entity.type
_entity.pdbx_description
1 polymer ?
#
loop_
_entity_poly.entity_id
_entity_poly.type
_entity_poly.pdbx_seq_one_letter_code
_entity_poly.pdbx_strand_id
1 'polypeptide(L)'
;MPNINNNNNGTNPQIASPNRLNFEGDDEQQSEDNESGQSDESELGQDDESVELGHNNGNHQLDEAMPEEDNTDETVENDMANQQQQQAQTEGTEMPMEVPDEPCYELSAILAVFTDGKGDRAYFVKWNAYRNYEWVLGTDMFGLEMAVDFTGTSSAICTMDALEGKAVPKTHLQLLLGNQQFRRLAARLNAHPTETERDIMWAYKITTTQKKSAEKQLEAFIRRFMQ
;
A
#
# COMPACT_ATOMS: atom_id res chain seq x y z
N MET A 1 -37.58 -52.86 -13.80
CA MET A 1 -38.59 -52.48 -14.81
C MET A 1 -39.90 -52.24 -14.06
N PRO A 2 -40.76 -51.27 -14.43
CA PRO A 2 -40.96 -50.74 -15.78
C PRO A 2 -40.11 -49.51 -16.13
N ASN A 3 -40.26 -49.12 -17.39
CA ASN A 3 -39.62 -48.00 -18.08
C ASN A 3 -40.75 -47.07 -18.55
N ILE A 4 -40.74 -45.78 -18.18
CA ILE A 4 -41.59 -44.78 -18.84
C ILE A 4 -40.71 -43.62 -19.28
N ASN A 5 -40.41 -43.69 -20.57
CA ASN A 5 -39.85 -42.64 -21.39
C ASN A 5 -40.87 -41.49 -21.48
N ASN A 6 -40.43 -40.23 -21.40
CA ASN A 6 -41.16 -39.18 -22.11
C ASN A 6 -40.22 -38.04 -22.54
N ASN A 7 -40.03 -37.93 -23.85
CA ASN A 7 -39.44 -36.77 -24.48
C ASN A 7 -40.27 -35.52 -24.14
N ASN A 8 -39.61 -34.36 -24.07
CA ASN A 8 -40.18 -33.25 -24.82
C ASN A 8 -39.09 -32.38 -25.46
N ASN A 9 -39.34 -32.01 -26.72
CA ASN A 9 -38.37 -31.33 -27.57
C ASN A 9 -38.30 -29.84 -27.26
N GLY A 10 -37.08 -29.31 -27.32
CA GLY A 10 -36.75 -28.17 -28.17
C GLY A 10 -37.33 -26.80 -27.84
N THR A 11 -36.44 -25.87 -27.50
CA THR A 11 -36.31 -24.68 -28.36
C THR A 11 -34.87 -24.15 -28.32
N ASN A 12 -34.30 -23.94 -29.50
CA ASN A 12 -32.92 -23.51 -29.71
C ASN A 12 -32.91 -21.99 -29.98
N PRO A 13 -32.41 -21.14 -29.06
CA PRO A 13 -32.22 -19.72 -29.36
C PRO A 13 -31.01 -19.55 -30.28
N GLN A 14 -31.24 -18.93 -31.45
CA GLN A 14 -30.24 -18.83 -32.50
C GLN A 14 -29.01 -18.02 -32.11
N ILE A 15 -27.86 -18.45 -32.62
CA ILE A 15 -26.60 -17.69 -32.62
C ILE A 15 -26.78 -16.46 -33.52
N ALA A 16 -26.92 -15.28 -32.93
CA ALA A 16 -26.90 -14.01 -33.64
C ALA A 16 -25.47 -13.46 -33.68
N SER A 17 -24.75 -13.77 -34.76
CA SER A 17 -23.64 -12.94 -35.25
C SER A 17 -24.14 -12.22 -36.49
N PRO A 18 -24.07 -10.88 -36.54
CA PRO A 18 -23.00 -10.31 -37.35
C PRO A 18 -22.44 -8.98 -36.83
N ASN A 19 -21.14 -8.77 -37.06
CA ASN A 19 -20.64 -7.61 -37.80
C ASN A 19 -19.13 -7.79 -38.05
N ARG A 20 -18.81 -8.45 -39.17
CA ARG A 20 -17.49 -8.25 -39.80
C ARG A 20 -17.50 -6.85 -40.40
N LEU A 21 -16.70 -5.95 -39.86
CA LEU A 21 -16.29 -4.76 -40.59
C LEU A 21 -15.31 -5.21 -41.68
N ASN A 22 -15.68 -5.00 -42.93
CA ASN A 22 -14.72 -5.08 -44.03
C ASN A 22 -13.76 -3.90 -43.89
N PHE A 23 -12.47 -4.19 -43.93
CA PHE A 23 -11.40 -3.19 -44.06
C PHE A 23 -10.59 -3.59 -45.30
N GLU A 24 -10.91 -2.95 -46.42
CA GLU A 24 -10.20 -3.00 -47.71
C GLU A 24 -9.59 -1.61 -47.95
N GLY A 25 -8.44 -1.53 -48.64
CA GLY A 25 -7.60 -0.32 -48.70
C GLY A 25 -6.33 -0.52 -47.86
N ASP A 26 -5.37 -1.34 -48.28
CA ASP A 26 -4.53 -1.32 -49.49
C ASP A 26 -3.25 -0.47 -49.33
N ASP A 27 -2.17 -1.14 -49.72
CA ASP A 27 -0.98 -0.65 -50.41
C ASP A 27 0.21 0.05 -49.70
N GLU A 28 1.37 -0.56 -50.02
CA GLU A 28 2.67 0.06 -50.33
C GLU A 28 3.51 0.73 -49.22
N GLN A 29 4.84 0.62 -49.22
CA GLN A 29 5.81 -0.34 -49.81
C GLN A 29 7.20 -0.05 -49.20
N GLN A 30 8.18 -0.95 -49.38
CA GLN A 30 9.65 -0.71 -49.28
C GLN A 30 10.18 -0.39 -47.85
N SER A 31 11.03 -1.27 -47.29
CA SER A 31 12.52 -1.29 -47.38
C SER A 31 13.16 -0.32 -46.35
N GLU A 32 14.40 -0.51 -45.88
CA GLU A 32 15.45 -1.46 -46.24
C GLU A 32 16.32 -1.74 -45.00
N ASP A 33 17.24 -2.69 -45.17
CA ASP A 33 18.24 -3.17 -44.22
C ASP A 33 18.97 -2.10 -43.39
N ASN A 34 19.40 -2.49 -42.18
CA ASN A 34 20.74 -2.08 -41.77
C ASN A 34 21.46 -3.14 -40.93
N GLU A 35 22.61 -3.55 -41.46
CA GLU A 35 23.60 -4.42 -40.85
C GLU A 35 24.14 -3.83 -39.52
N SER A 36 24.28 -4.65 -38.49
CA SER A 36 25.52 -5.37 -38.09
C SER A 36 26.55 -4.48 -37.36
N GLY A 37 27.09 -5.03 -36.26
CA GLY A 37 27.93 -4.29 -35.31
C GLY A 37 28.41 -5.19 -34.18
N GLN A 38 29.31 -6.12 -34.49
CA GLN A 38 29.95 -7.00 -33.51
C GLN A 38 31.10 -6.30 -32.77
N SER A 39 31.17 -6.51 -31.46
CA SER A 39 32.33 -6.48 -30.55
C SER A 39 31.74 -6.80 -29.17
N ASP A 40 31.94 -7.95 -28.52
CA ASP A 40 33.03 -8.94 -28.49
C ASP A 40 34.30 -8.48 -27.76
N GLU A 41 34.85 -9.39 -26.95
CA GLU A 41 35.95 -9.25 -25.97
C GLU A 41 35.70 -8.30 -24.78
N SER A 42 35.39 -8.83 -23.58
CA SER A 42 36.35 -9.16 -22.49
C SER A 42 36.10 -8.22 -21.28
N GLU A 43 36.47 -8.49 -20.02
CA GLU A 43 37.43 -9.44 -19.45
C GLU A 43 36.96 -9.91 -18.03
N LEU A 44 37.70 -10.83 -17.41
CA LEU A 44 37.38 -11.42 -16.10
C LEU A 44 37.66 -10.47 -14.93
N GLY A 45 36.73 -10.42 -13.97
CA GLY A 45 36.93 -9.84 -12.64
C GLY A 45 36.42 -10.79 -11.56
N GLN A 46 37.27 -11.72 -11.12
CA GLN A 46 37.01 -12.60 -9.98
C GLN A 46 37.75 -12.06 -8.75
N ASP A 47 37.07 -11.29 -7.91
CA ASP A 47 37.54 -10.96 -6.57
C ASP A 47 36.63 -11.64 -5.54
N ASP A 48 37.15 -12.71 -4.96
CA ASP A 48 36.50 -13.61 -4.00
C ASP A 48 37.01 -13.27 -2.59
N GLU A 49 36.39 -12.28 -1.93
CA GLU A 49 36.61 -12.03 -0.50
C GLU A 49 35.46 -12.59 0.33
N SER A 50 35.65 -13.82 0.78
CA SER A 50 34.78 -14.51 1.73
C SER A 50 35.00 -13.95 3.14
N VAL A 51 34.09 -13.08 3.61
CA VAL A 51 34.16 -12.56 4.98
C VAL A 51 33.66 -13.62 5.97
N GLU A 52 34.56 -14.02 6.88
CA GLU A 52 34.35 -15.14 7.81
C GLU A 52 33.28 -14.83 8.88
N LEU A 53 32.37 -15.78 9.12
CA LEU A 53 31.29 -15.65 10.11
C LEU A 53 31.80 -15.88 11.54
N GLY A 54 32.26 -14.80 12.18
CA GLY A 54 32.60 -14.75 13.60
C GLY A 54 31.41 -14.99 14.53
N HIS A 55 31.09 -16.27 14.76
CA HIS A 55 30.14 -16.68 15.80
C HIS A 55 30.73 -16.42 17.19
N ASN A 56 30.08 -15.60 18.00
CA ASN A 56 30.49 -15.41 19.40
C ASN A 56 29.32 -15.74 20.35
N ASN A 57 29.24 -17.02 20.74
CA ASN A 57 28.31 -17.50 21.75
C ASN A 57 28.77 -17.07 23.15
N GLY A 58 28.29 -15.91 23.62
CA GLY A 58 28.49 -15.41 24.98
C GLY A 58 27.40 -15.87 25.94
N ASN A 59 27.47 -17.13 26.39
CA ASN A 59 26.51 -17.72 27.33
C ASN A 59 26.91 -17.45 28.80
N HIS A 60 26.30 -16.46 29.46
CA HIS A 60 26.27 -16.30 30.93
C HIS A 60 24.86 -15.84 31.32
N GLN A 61 24.03 -16.66 31.94
CA GLN A 61 24.08 -17.26 33.29
C GLN A 61 23.15 -16.47 34.23
N LEU A 62 22.07 -17.14 34.63
CA LEU A 62 21.05 -16.65 35.55
C LEU A 62 21.62 -16.67 36.97
N ASP A 63 21.54 -15.56 37.69
CA ASP A 63 21.63 -15.55 39.15
C ASP A 63 20.25 -15.21 39.73
N GLU A 64 19.67 -16.20 40.41
CA GLU A 64 18.50 -16.05 41.25
C GLU A 64 18.90 -15.39 42.57
N ALA A 65 18.16 -14.34 42.99
CA ALA A 65 18.27 -13.80 44.34
C ALA A 65 16.91 -13.23 44.78
N MET A 66 16.04 -14.10 45.32
CA MET A 66 14.93 -13.67 46.16
C MET A 66 15.44 -13.26 47.54
N PRO A 67 14.78 -12.28 48.20
CA PRO A 67 14.60 -12.33 49.63
C PRO A 67 13.11 -12.32 50.00
N GLU A 68 12.71 -13.43 50.62
CA GLU A 68 11.71 -13.68 51.67
C GLU A 68 10.71 -12.57 52.07
N GLU A 69 9.45 -12.99 52.21
CA GLU A 69 8.40 -12.29 52.96
C GLU A 69 8.71 -12.27 54.46
N ASP A 70 8.31 -11.20 55.16
CA ASP A 70 8.07 -11.24 56.61
C ASP A 70 6.73 -10.58 56.95
N ASN A 71 6.02 -11.13 57.94
CA ASN A 71 4.62 -10.83 58.27
C ASN A 71 4.47 -10.39 59.74
N THR A 72 4.06 -9.15 59.97
CA THR A 72 3.28 -8.65 61.13
C THR A 72 2.76 -7.26 60.76
N ASP A 73 1.47 -6.99 60.57
CA ASP A 73 0.34 -7.03 61.52
C ASP A 73 0.46 -6.00 62.66
N GLU A 74 -0.34 -4.92 62.57
CA GLU A 74 -1.00 -4.30 63.72
C GLU A 74 -2.08 -3.31 63.25
N THR A 75 -3.36 -3.67 63.39
CA THR A 75 -4.48 -2.71 63.33
C THR A 75 -4.70 -2.05 64.69
N VAL A 76 -4.71 -0.73 64.73
CA VAL A 76 -5.28 0.03 65.86
C VAL A 76 -6.23 1.11 65.32
N GLU A 77 -7.52 0.88 65.50
CA GLU A 77 -8.56 1.90 65.37
C GLU A 77 -8.39 2.95 66.48
N ASN A 78 -8.64 4.22 66.17
CA ASN A 78 -8.98 5.17 67.23
C ASN A 78 -9.96 6.23 66.72
N ASP A 79 -10.95 6.51 67.56
CA ASP A 79 -12.25 7.02 67.16
C ASP A 79 -12.41 8.55 67.34
N MET A 80 -13.48 9.08 66.75
CA MET A 80 -14.22 10.29 67.17
C MET A 80 -13.57 11.71 67.17
N ALA A 81 -14.05 12.48 66.18
CA ALA A 81 -14.95 13.64 66.36
C ALA A 81 -14.47 14.99 66.95
N ASN A 82 -14.42 16.02 66.08
CA ASN A 82 -15.25 17.25 66.16
C ASN A 82 -15.09 18.04 64.82
N GLN A 83 -16.14 18.52 64.10
CA GLN A 83 -17.05 19.64 64.42
C GLN A 83 -16.26 20.92 64.79
N GLN A 84 -16.35 22.12 64.17
CA GLN A 84 -17.30 22.84 63.30
C GLN A 84 -16.50 24.03 62.63
N GLN A 85 -16.92 24.86 61.65
CA GLN A 85 -18.17 25.07 60.88
C GLN A 85 -17.95 26.02 59.65
N GLN A 86 -18.89 26.01 58.70
CA GLN A 86 -19.48 27.16 57.96
C GLN A 86 -18.81 27.88 56.74
N GLN A 87 -19.69 28.05 55.73
CA GLN A 87 -19.87 29.17 54.77
C GLN A 87 -18.89 29.40 53.59
N ALA A 88 -19.28 28.92 52.40
CA ALA A 88 -19.76 29.76 51.27
C ALA A 88 -20.06 28.85 50.06
N GLN A 89 -21.32 28.51 49.81
CA GLN A 89 -22.07 29.00 48.64
C GLN A 89 -21.28 29.85 47.64
N THR A 90 -20.70 29.19 46.63
CA THR A 90 -20.75 29.67 45.25
C THR A 90 -21.42 28.60 44.40
N GLU A 91 -22.71 28.77 44.13
CA GLU A 91 -23.36 28.15 42.97
C GLU A 91 -22.79 28.82 41.70
N GLY A 92 -21.55 28.48 41.38
CA GLY A 92 -21.04 28.63 40.04
C GLY A 92 -21.74 27.59 39.19
N THR A 93 -22.75 28.00 38.43
CA THR A 93 -23.21 27.21 37.28
C THR A 93 -22.06 27.20 36.28
N GLU A 94 -21.13 26.26 36.45
CA GLU A 94 -20.21 25.82 35.42
C GLU A 94 -21.06 25.20 34.32
N MET A 95 -21.63 26.05 33.48
CA MET A 95 -22.07 25.70 32.14
C MET A 95 -20.90 24.91 31.55
N PRO A 96 -21.07 23.62 31.20
CA PRO A 96 -20.00 22.90 30.55
C PRO A 96 -19.63 23.71 29.33
N MET A 97 -18.37 24.16 29.28
CA MET A 97 -17.85 24.81 28.09
C MET A 97 -17.94 23.75 27.00
N GLU A 98 -18.91 23.90 26.10
CA GLU A 98 -18.97 23.14 24.86
C GLU A 98 -17.69 23.45 24.12
N VAL A 99 -16.67 22.61 24.36
CA VAL A 99 -15.50 22.52 23.48
C VAL A 99 -16.11 22.30 22.11
N PRO A 100 -15.91 23.22 21.15
CA PRO A 100 -16.46 23.03 19.81
C PRO A 100 -15.98 21.67 19.33
N ASP A 101 -16.90 20.82 18.86
CA ASP A 101 -16.52 19.55 18.23
C ASP A 101 -15.54 19.87 17.10
N GLU A 102 -14.24 19.69 17.37
CA GLU A 102 -13.21 19.89 16.36
C GLU A 102 -13.55 18.92 15.23
N PRO A 103 -13.61 19.39 13.97
CA PRO A 103 -14.01 18.53 12.86
C PRO A 103 -13.03 17.36 12.77
N CYS A 104 -13.45 16.19 13.24
CA CYS A 104 -12.62 15.01 13.25
C CYS A 104 -12.42 14.53 11.80
N TYR A 105 -11.25 14.85 11.24
CA TYR A 105 -10.86 14.46 9.88
C TYR A 105 -10.54 12.96 9.83
N GLU A 106 -11.58 12.12 9.91
CA GLU A 106 -11.43 10.68 9.78
C GLU A 106 -11.15 10.30 8.31
N LEU A 107 -10.06 9.58 8.10
CA LEU A 107 -9.63 9.10 6.80
C LEU A 107 -10.51 7.90 6.38
N SER A 108 -11.13 7.99 5.19
CA SER A 108 -12.05 6.98 4.65
C SER A 108 -11.33 5.88 3.87
N ALA A 109 -10.33 6.28 3.06
CA ALA A 109 -9.55 5.39 2.21
C ALA A 109 -8.32 6.10 1.64
N ILE A 110 -7.27 5.33 1.38
CA ILE A 110 -6.17 5.70 0.50
C ILE A 110 -6.47 5.14 -0.89
N LEU A 111 -6.38 6.00 -1.91
CA LEU A 111 -6.70 5.67 -3.30
C LEU A 111 -5.45 5.57 -4.17
N ALA A 112 -4.39 6.30 -3.84
CA ALA A 112 -3.10 6.20 -4.51
C ALA A 112 -1.95 6.60 -3.57
N VAL A 113 -0.73 6.20 -3.91
CA VAL A 113 0.50 6.83 -3.41
C VAL A 113 1.40 7.18 -4.59
N PHE A 114 1.96 8.39 -4.57
CA PHE A 114 3.00 8.88 -5.47
C PHE A 114 4.33 8.90 -4.72
N THR A 115 5.43 8.55 -5.39
CA THR A 115 6.79 8.72 -4.85
C THR A 115 7.61 9.59 -5.80
N ASP A 116 8.41 10.53 -5.28
CA ASP A 116 9.12 11.53 -6.09
C ASP A 116 10.48 11.05 -6.67
N GLY A 117 10.85 9.79 -6.42
CA GLY A 117 12.14 9.21 -6.78
C GLY A 117 13.31 9.57 -5.84
N LYS A 118 13.17 10.57 -4.96
CA LYS A 118 14.07 10.80 -3.82
C LYS A 118 13.67 9.96 -2.61
N GLY A 119 12.40 9.58 -2.54
CA GLY A 119 11.80 8.75 -1.49
C GLY A 119 10.64 9.42 -0.77
N ASP A 120 10.39 10.70 -1.05
CA ASP A 120 9.26 11.43 -0.49
C ASP A 120 7.95 10.93 -1.11
N ARG A 121 6.93 10.79 -0.27
CA ARG A 121 5.64 10.21 -0.65
C ARG A 121 4.52 11.22 -0.53
N ALA A 122 3.54 11.09 -1.40
CA ALA A 122 2.24 11.75 -1.28
C ALA A 122 1.12 10.72 -1.41
N TYR A 123 0.08 10.83 -0.59
CA TYR A 123 -1.07 9.94 -0.58
C TYR A 123 -2.29 10.63 -1.15
N PHE A 124 -2.96 10.02 -2.12
CA PHE A 124 -4.25 10.52 -2.63
C PHE A 124 -5.36 9.89 -1.79
N VAL A 125 -6.05 10.73 -1.02
CA VAL A 125 -6.93 10.30 0.06
C VAL A 125 -8.40 10.65 -0.19
N LYS A 126 -9.27 9.91 0.49
CA LYS A 126 -10.68 10.25 0.67
C LYS A 126 -10.95 10.40 2.16
N TRP A 127 -11.58 11.49 2.58
CA TRP A 127 -12.03 11.70 3.96
C TRP A 127 -13.49 11.24 4.16
N ASN A 128 -13.90 10.93 5.38
CA ASN A 128 -15.30 10.59 5.68
C ASN A 128 -16.20 11.83 5.64
N ALA A 129 -15.72 12.97 6.12
CA ALA A 129 -16.49 14.22 6.19
C ALA A 129 -16.68 14.93 4.83
N TYR A 130 -15.92 14.57 3.78
CA TYR A 130 -15.91 15.29 2.50
C TYR A 130 -16.10 14.35 1.30
N ARG A 131 -16.78 14.85 0.26
CA ARG A 131 -16.93 14.14 -1.02
C ARG A 131 -15.71 14.26 -1.94
N ASN A 132 -14.77 15.14 -1.59
CA ASN A 132 -13.59 15.43 -2.39
C ASN A 132 -12.44 14.49 -2.05
N TYR A 133 -11.52 14.38 -2.99
CA TYR A 133 -10.25 13.67 -2.86
C TYR A 133 -9.12 14.69 -3.00
N GLU A 134 -8.07 14.54 -2.23
CA GLU A 134 -6.89 15.41 -2.29
C GLU A 134 -5.60 14.63 -2.09
N TRP A 135 -4.48 15.29 -2.36
CA TRP A 135 -3.14 14.77 -2.05
C TRP A 135 -2.68 15.31 -0.71
N VAL A 136 -2.07 14.45 0.11
CA VAL A 136 -1.49 14.77 1.42
C VAL A 136 -0.04 14.30 1.43
N LEU A 137 0.88 15.07 2.03
CA LEU A 137 2.28 14.65 2.17
C LEU A 137 2.39 13.44 3.12
N GLY A 138 3.35 12.55 2.88
CA GLY A 138 3.60 11.41 3.76
C GLY A 138 3.98 11.81 5.19
N THR A 139 4.55 13.00 5.38
CA THR A 139 4.82 13.62 6.69
C THR A 139 3.57 14.06 7.44
N ASP A 140 2.51 14.41 6.69
CA ASP A 140 1.28 15.03 7.19
C ASP A 140 0.13 14.00 7.21
N MET A 141 0.46 12.73 6.98
CA MET A 141 -0.48 11.64 6.77
C MET A 141 -0.96 11.05 8.10
N PHE A 142 -2.20 11.37 8.47
CA PHE A 142 -2.91 10.68 9.54
C PHE A 142 -3.40 9.30 9.07
N GLY A 143 -3.41 8.31 9.96
CA GLY A 143 -3.81 6.93 9.64
C GLY A 143 -2.69 6.08 9.01
N LEU A 144 -1.53 6.00 9.68
CA LEU A 144 -0.36 5.25 9.22
C LEU A 144 -0.65 3.76 9.03
N GLU A 145 -1.54 3.18 9.84
CA GLU A 145 -2.03 1.81 9.72
C GLU A 145 -2.70 1.56 8.35
N MET A 146 -3.47 2.52 7.85
CA MET A 146 -4.05 2.42 6.51
C MET A 146 -3.01 2.63 5.41
N ALA A 147 -1.98 3.46 5.63
CA ALA A 147 -0.87 3.61 4.70
C ALA A 147 -0.06 2.31 4.58
N VAL A 148 0.17 1.59 5.69
CA VAL A 148 0.84 0.29 5.71
C VAL A 148 -0.01 -0.79 5.01
N ASP A 149 -1.30 -0.90 5.32
CA ASP A 149 -2.21 -1.87 4.68
C ASP A 149 -2.34 -1.61 3.16
N PHE A 150 -2.52 -0.33 2.78
CA PHE A 150 -2.52 0.09 1.38
C PHE A 150 -1.21 -0.29 0.68
N THR A 151 -0.05 -0.01 1.28
CA THR A 151 1.26 -0.34 0.68
C THR A 151 1.42 -1.87 0.54
N GLY A 152 1.09 -2.65 1.57
CA GLY A 152 1.16 -4.12 1.49
C GLY A 152 0.29 -4.69 0.36
N THR A 153 -0.97 -4.24 0.28
CA THR A 153 -1.92 -4.67 -0.75
C THR A 153 -1.50 -4.21 -2.16
N SER A 154 -1.13 -2.93 -2.33
CA SER A 154 -0.73 -2.38 -3.63
C SER A 154 0.60 -2.96 -4.13
N SER A 155 1.60 -3.14 -3.27
CA SER A 155 2.86 -3.80 -3.64
C SER A 155 2.66 -5.26 -4.06
N ALA A 156 1.75 -6.01 -3.43
CA ALA A 156 1.41 -7.36 -3.86
C ALA A 156 0.78 -7.35 -5.28
N ILE A 157 -0.17 -6.43 -5.53
CA ILE A 157 -0.81 -6.28 -6.84
C ILE A 157 0.19 -5.85 -7.92
N CYS A 158 1.00 -4.82 -7.67
CA CYS A 158 2.03 -4.37 -8.61
C CYS A 158 3.07 -5.47 -8.88
N THR A 159 3.36 -6.34 -7.93
CA THR A 159 4.23 -7.51 -8.17
C THR A 159 3.59 -8.51 -9.12
N MET A 160 2.28 -8.78 -8.98
CA MET A 160 1.53 -9.64 -9.90
C MET A 160 1.41 -9.00 -11.29
N ASP A 161 1.07 -7.71 -11.37
CA ASP A 161 1.01 -6.96 -12.64
C ASP A 161 2.36 -7.00 -13.38
N ALA A 162 3.49 -6.89 -12.66
CA ALA A 162 4.82 -7.00 -13.25
C ALA A 162 5.14 -8.42 -13.76
N LEU A 163 4.69 -9.47 -13.07
CA LEU A 163 4.80 -10.86 -13.54
C LEU A 163 3.88 -11.16 -14.73
N GLU A 164 2.83 -10.38 -14.94
CA GLU A 164 1.99 -10.38 -16.15
C GLU A 164 2.57 -9.49 -17.28
N GLY A 165 3.74 -8.87 -17.08
CA GLY A 165 4.39 -8.01 -18.07
C GLY A 165 3.73 -6.63 -18.25
N LYS A 166 2.89 -6.19 -17.32
CA LYS A 166 2.29 -4.85 -17.34
C LYS A 166 3.28 -3.78 -16.87
N ALA A 167 2.97 -2.53 -17.20
CA ALA A 167 3.70 -1.38 -16.68
C ALA A 167 3.41 -1.18 -15.18
N VAL A 168 4.45 -0.95 -14.39
CA VAL A 168 4.36 -0.70 -12.94
C VAL A 168 5.21 0.50 -12.51
N PRO A 169 4.95 1.10 -11.32
CA PRO A 169 5.71 2.25 -10.83
C PRO A 169 7.21 1.99 -10.76
N LYS A 170 8.01 2.96 -11.23
CA LYS A 170 9.47 2.87 -11.39
C LYS A 170 10.19 2.45 -10.11
N THR A 171 9.85 3.06 -8.97
CA THR A 171 10.49 2.71 -7.68
C THR A 171 10.16 1.27 -7.30
N HIS A 172 8.92 0.82 -7.55
CA HIS A 172 8.52 -0.57 -7.32
C HIS A 172 9.24 -1.54 -8.28
N LEU A 173 9.37 -1.18 -9.56
CA LEU A 173 10.10 -1.97 -10.55
C LEU A 173 11.58 -2.16 -10.16
N GLN A 174 12.24 -1.11 -9.68
CA GLN A 174 13.63 -1.19 -9.20
C GLN A 174 13.78 -2.16 -8.02
N LEU A 175 12.85 -2.11 -7.05
CA LEU A 175 12.81 -3.05 -5.92
C LEU A 175 12.61 -4.50 -6.39
N LEU A 176 11.72 -4.73 -7.35
CA LEU A 176 11.48 -6.05 -7.93
C LEU A 176 12.68 -6.59 -8.71
N LEU A 177 13.35 -5.75 -9.52
CA LEU A 177 14.54 -6.14 -10.27
C LEU A 177 15.76 -6.39 -9.35
N GLY A 178 15.83 -5.74 -8.19
CA GLY A 178 16.78 -6.10 -7.14
C GLY A 178 16.58 -7.53 -6.61
N ASN A 179 15.33 -8.00 -6.53
CA ASN A 179 14.99 -9.30 -5.96
C ASN A 179 15.32 -10.48 -6.91
N GLN A 180 16.20 -11.38 -6.46
CA GLN A 180 16.62 -12.54 -7.26
C GLN A 180 15.49 -13.57 -7.48
N GLN A 181 14.57 -13.74 -6.53
CA GLN A 181 13.42 -14.65 -6.67
C GLN A 181 12.45 -14.13 -7.73
N PHE A 182 12.15 -12.82 -7.70
CA PHE A 182 11.33 -12.17 -8.71
C PHE A 182 11.92 -12.35 -10.11
N ARG A 183 13.22 -12.02 -10.31
CA ARG A 183 13.89 -12.18 -11.61
C ARG A 183 13.83 -13.62 -12.15
N ARG A 184 14.04 -14.62 -11.30
CA ARG A 184 13.91 -16.04 -11.70
C ARG A 184 12.48 -16.40 -12.12
N LEU A 185 11.47 -15.88 -11.42
CA LEU A 185 10.07 -16.12 -11.73
C LEU A 185 9.64 -15.40 -13.02
N ALA A 186 10.00 -14.12 -13.18
CA ALA A 186 9.75 -13.34 -14.39
C ALA A 186 10.37 -14.01 -15.63
N ALA A 187 11.64 -14.45 -15.56
CA ALA A 187 12.29 -15.18 -16.63
C ALA A 187 11.57 -16.50 -16.97
N ARG A 188 11.09 -17.26 -15.97
CA ARG A 188 10.31 -18.48 -16.17
C ARG A 188 8.94 -18.23 -16.84
N LEU A 189 8.34 -17.06 -16.61
CA LEU A 189 7.08 -16.64 -17.21
C LEU A 189 7.27 -15.89 -18.54
N ASN A 190 8.52 -15.64 -18.98
CA ASN A 190 8.87 -14.74 -20.07
C ASN A 190 8.23 -13.33 -19.91
N ALA A 191 8.18 -12.84 -18.68
CA ALA A 191 7.61 -11.55 -18.32
C ALA A 191 8.64 -10.43 -18.45
N HIS A 192 8.27 -9.35 -19.16
CA HIS A 192 9.11 -8.18 -19.41
C HIS A 192 8.40 -6.91 -18.90
N PRO A 193 8.30 -6.71 -17.58
CA PRO A 193 7.63 -5.55 -17.01
C PRO A 193 8.30 -4.23 -17.40
N THR A 194 7.50 -3.20 -17.61
CA THR A 194 7.94 -1.85 -17.99
C THR A 194 7.64 -0.84 -16.88
N GLU A 195 8.22 0.37 -16.94
CA GLU A 195 7.90 1.45 -16.01
C GLU A 195 6.68 2.27 -16.46
N THR A 196 5.87 2.75 -15.51
CA THR A 196 4.82 3.75 -15.78
C THR A 196 5.41 5.16 -15.85
N GLU A 197 4.80 6.04 -16.65
CA GLU A 197 5.20 7.46 -16.82
C GLU A 197 5.26 8.26 -15.50
N ARG A 198 4.43 7.87 -14.54
CA ARG A 198 4.39 8.44 -13.18
C ARG A 198 4.52 7.30 -12.17
N ASP A 199 5.27 7.56 -11.10
CA ASP A 199 5.55 6.60 -10.03
C ASP A 199 4.38 6.55 -9.02
N ILE A 200 3.21 6.13 -9.50
CA ILE A 200 1.94 6.10 -8.75
C ILE A 200 1.44 4.66 -8.61
N MET A 201 1.41 4.14 -7.39
CA MET A 201 0.65 2.91 -7.07
C MET A 201 -0.81 3.27 -6.79
N TRP A 202 -1.73 2.44 -7.28
CA TRP A 202 -3.18 2.67 -7.22
C TRP A 202 -3.89 1.64 -6.34
N ALA A 203 -4.96 2.05 -5.66
CA ALA A 203 -5.86 1.12 -4.99
C ALA A 203 -6.49 0.14 -5.99
N TYR A 204 -6.62 -1.14 -5.61
CA TYR A 204 -7.19 -2.21 -6.45
C TYR A 204 -8.52 -1.86 -7.11
N LYS A 205 -9.40 -1.15 -6.39
CA LYS A 205 -10.76 -0.79 -6.82
C LYS A 205 -10.90 0.69 -7.22
N ILE A 206 -9.79 1.39 -7.53
CA ILE A 206 -9.89 2.79 -7.96
C ILE A 206 -10.63 2.91 -9.30
N THR A 207 -11.54 3.88 -9.38
CA THR A 207 -12.27 4.18 -10.62
C THR A 207 -11.46 5.07 -11.56
N THR A 208 -11.75 5.00 -12.86
CA THR A 208 -11.15 5.89 -13.88
C THR A 208 -11.36 7.38 -13.56
N THR A 209 -12.50 7.73 -12.95
CA THR A 209 -12.79 9.11 -12.51
C THR A 209 -11.89 9.55 -11.36
N GLN A 210 -11.61 8.67 -10.41
CA GLN A 210 -10.68 8.96 -9.31
C GLN A 210 -9.23 9.07 -9.82
N LYS A 211 -8.76 8.19 -10.71
CA LYS A 211 -7.43 8.31 -11.35
C LYS A 211 -7.25 9.68 -12.03
N LYS A 212 -8.19 10.06 -12.91
CA LYS A 212 -8.18 11.37 -13.59
C LYS A 212 -8.21 12.55 -12.64
N SER A 213 -8.91 12.43 -11.49
CA SER A 213 -8.90 13.47 -10.46
C SER A 213 -7.54 13.58 -9.77
N ALA A 214 -6.93 12.45 -9.43
CA ALA A 214 -5.60 12.39 -8.80
C ALA A 214 -4.53 12.99 -9.72
N GLU A 215 -4.46 12.52 -10.97
CA GLU A 215 -3.53 12.97 -12.01
C GLU A 215 -3.65 14.48 -12.25
N LYS A 216 -4.88 15.01 -12.37
CA LYS A 216 -5.12 16.44 -12.56
C LYS A 216 -4.63 17.31 -11.39
N GLN A 217 -4.71 16.79 -10.16
CA GLN A 217 -4.29 17.52 -8.96
C GLN A 217 -2.79 17.39 -8.68
N LEU A 218 -2.16 16.29 -9.10
CA LEU A 218 -0.80 15.91 -8.69
C LEU A 218 0.26 16.94 -9.10
N GLU A 219 0.23 17.45 -10.33
CA GLU A 219 1.22 18.45 -10.80
C GLU A 219 1.20 19.75 -9.98
N ALA A 220 0.01 20.20 -9.58
CA ALA A 220 -0.15 21.38 -8.74
C ALA A 220 0.29 21.11 -7.30
N PHE A 221 0.11 19.88 -6.82
CA PHE A 221 0.55 19.43 -5.50
C PHE A 221 2.09 19.32 -5.43
N ILE A 222 2.73 18.58 -6.35
CA ILE A 222 4.19 18.42 -6.42
C ILE A 222 4.87 19.79 -6.46
N ARG A 223 4.42 20.69 -7.35
CA ARG A 223 4.99 22.04 -7.47
C ARG A 223 4.90 22.85 -6.18
N ARG A 224 3.89 22.62 -5.35
CA ARG A 224 3.65 23.39 -4.12
C ARG A 224 4.34 22.80 -2.90
N PHE A 225 4.56 21.48 -2.86
CA PHE A 225 4.89 20.76 -1.63
C PHE A 225 6.06 19.77 -1.73
N MET A 226 6.58 19.44 -2.92
CA MET A 226 7.61 18.39 -3.12
C MET A 226 8.76 18.84 -4.03
N GLN A 227 9.29 20.06 -3.84
CA GLN A 227 10.44 20.58 -4.61
C GLN A 227 11.75 20.43 -3.83
#